data_AF-J7MG59-F1
#
_entry.id   AF-J7MG59-F1
#
_cell.length_a   1.000
_cell.length_b   1.000
_cell.length_c   1.000
_cell.angle_alpha   90.00
_cell.angle_beta   90.00
_cell.angle_gamma   90.00
#
_symmetry.space_group_name_H-M   'P 1'
#
loop_
_entity.id
_entity.type
_entity.pdbx_description
1 polymer ?
#
loop_
_entity_poly.entity_id
_entity_poly.type
_entity_poly.pdbx_seq_one_letter_code
_entity_poly.pdbx_strand_id
1 'polypeptide(L)'
;MSRLTPPKRLYYSGNTYWLRSSEMRVNNGLTPQELEAYGISDVHDIVYNPSYDLLYQEELDPSLTGYERGVLTNLGAVAVDTGIFTGRSPKDKYIVRDDTTRDTFWWADKGKGKNDNKPLSPETWQHLKGLVTKQLSGKRLFVVD
;
A
#
# COMPACT_ATOMS: atom_id res chain seq x y z
N MET A 1 16.44 -58.19 -37.53
CA MET A 1 16.45 -56.71 -37.54
C MET A 1 15.14 -56.19 -36.96
N SER A 2 15.06 -56.15 -35.63
CA SER A 2 13.91 -55.63 -34.87
C SER A 2 14.16 -54.15 -34.55
N ARG A 3 13.33 -53.25 -35.11
CA ARG A 3 13.46 -51.80 -34.91
C ARG A 3 12.88 -51.44 -33.54
N LEU A 4 13.73 -50.84 -32.70
CA LEU A 4 13.37 -50.25 -31.41
C LEU A 4 12.47 -49.02 -31.64
N THR A 5 11.28 -49.03 -31.07
CA THR A 5 10.42 -47.85 -30.92
C THR A 5 10.90 -47.02 -29.72
N PRO A 6 11.06 -45.68 -29.85
CA PRO A 6 11.51 -44.85 -28.73
C PRO A 6 10.36 -44.63 -27.72
N PRO A 7 10.67 -44.42 -26.43
CA PRO A 7 9.64 -44.23 -25.41
C PRO A 7 8.97 -42.85 -25.55
N LYS A 8 7.64 -42.83 -25.36
CA LYS A 8 6.83 -41.60 -25.32
C LYS A 8 7.27 -40.73 -24.14
N ARG A 9 7.73 -39.51 -24.44
CA ARG A 9 7.99 -38.45 -23.46
C ARG A 9 6.63 -37.89 -22.99
N LEU A 10 6.22 -38.23 -21.78
CA LEU A 10 5.05 -37.64 -21.11
C LEU A 10 5.45 -36.22 -20.67
N TYR A 11 4.91 -35.20 -21.33
CA TYR A 11 4.93 -33.85 -20.79
C TYR A 11 3.84 -33.76 -19.71
N TYR A 12 4.23 -33.58 -18.46
CA TYR A 12 3.32 -33.16 -17.41
C TYR A 12 2.94 -31.68 -17.67
N SER A 13 1.84 -31.46 -18.39
CA SER A 13 1.12 -30.18 -18.35
C SER A 13 0.00 -30.31 -17.33
N GLY A 14 0.14 -29.66 -16.18
CA GLY A 14 -0.85 -29.82 -15.12
C GLY A 14 -0.73 -28.80 -13.98
N ASN A 15 -0.72 -27.51 -14.30
CA ASN A 15 -1.20 -26.51 -13.34
C ASN A 15 -2.65 -26.16 -13.69
N THR A 16 -3.58 -27.00 -13.26
CA THR A 16 -4.99 -26.63 -13.13
C THR A 16 -5.13 -25.74 -11.91
N TYR A 17 -5.18 -24.42 -12.12
CA TYR A 17 -5.64 -23.48 -11.09
C TYR A 17 -7.16 -23.63 -10.95
N TRP A 18 -7.58 -24.38 -9.95
CA TRP A 18 -8.97 -24.40 -9.52
C TRP A 18 -9.26 -23.12 -8.75
N LEU A 19 -10.12 -22.27 -9.33
CA LEU A 19 -10.80 -21.18 -8.63
C LEU A 19 -11.59 -21.76 -7.45
N ARG A 20 -11.07 -21.61 -6.23
CA ARG A 20 -11.86 -21.74 -5.01
C ARG A 20 -12.22 -20.35 -4.49
N SER A 21 -13.52 -20.21 -4.29
CA SER A 21 -14.21 -19.10 -3.66
C SER A 21 -13.62 -18.81 -2.26
N SER A 22 -13.38 -17.52 -1.99
CA SER A 22 -13.33 -16.91 -0.65
C SER A 22 -12.41 -17.52 0.42
N GLU A 23 -11.22 -18.02 0.09
CA GLU A 23 -10.20 -18.25 1.11
C GLU A 23 -9.44 -16.94 1.35
N MET A 24 -9.53 -16.42 2.59
CA MET A 24 -8.70 -15.31 3.08
C MET A 24 -7.27 -15.54 2.62
N ARG A 25 -6.72 -14.61 1.85
CA ARG A 25 -5.31 -14.60 1.48
C ARG A 25 -4.53 -14.15 2.70
N VAL A 26 -4.40 -15.03 3.68
CA VAL A 26 -3.53 -14.81 4.83
C VAL A 26 -2.09 -14.88 4.34
N ASN A 27 -1.55 -13.72 3.94
CA ASN A 27 -0.11 -13.55 3.85
C ASN A 27 0.42 -13.59 5.29
N ASN A 28 1.14 -14.65 5.65
CA ASN A 28 1.62 -15.01 7.01
C ASN A 28 2.64 -14.01 7.63
N GLY A 29 2.45 -12.70 7.54
CA GLY A 29 3.39 -11.71 8.08
C GLY A 29 2.80 -10.67 9.02
N LEU A 30 1.47 -10.47 9.03
CA LEU A 30 0.82 -9.48 9.87
C LEU A 30 -0.61 -9.88 10.22
N THR A 31 -1.02 -9.62 11.45
CA THR A 31 -2.36 -9.90 11.98
C THR A 31 -3.22 -8.63 12.04
N PRO A 32 -4.56 -8.72 11.93
CA PRO A 32 -5.44 -7.59 12.16
C PRO A 32 -5.25 -6.93 13.53
N GLN A 33 -4.93 -7.71 14.56
CA GLN A 33 -4.69 -7.22 15.92
C GLN A 33 -3.46 -6.31 16.01
N GLU A 34 -2.43 -6.54 15.19
CA GLU A 34 -1.27 -5.65 15.12
C GLU A 34 -1.65 -4.27 14.56
N LEU A 35 -2.64 -4.21 13.66
CA LEU A 35 -3.15 -2.94 13.12
C LEU A 35 -4.04 -2.17 14.11
N GLU A 36 -4.71 -2.87 15.03
CA GLU A 36 -5.48 -2.25 16.12
C GLU A 36 -4.59 -1.38 17.02
N ALA A 37 -3.31 -1.75 17.21
CA ALA A 37 -2.35 -0.94 17.96
C ALA A 37 -2.13 0.46 17.35
N TYR A 38 -2.36 0.60 16.04
CA TYR A 38 -2.30 1.89 15.34
C TYR A 38 -3.64 2.64 15.35
N GLY A 39 -4.71 2.01 15.83
CA GLY A 39 -6.07 2.54 15.86
C GLY A 39 -6.90 2.20 14.62
N ILE A 40 -6.44 1.25 13.79
CA ILE A 40 -7.16 0.76 12.62
C ILE A 40 -7.94 -0.49 13.02
N SER A 41 -9.24 -0.49 12.82
CA SER A 41 -10.17 -1.51 13.29
C SER A 41 -10.88 -2.24 12.15
N ASP A 42 -11.45 -3.39 12.44
CA ASP A 42 -12.31 -4.15 11.51
C ASP A 42 -11.62 -4.46 10.16
N VAL A 43 -10.31 -4.71 10.19
CA VAL A 43 -9.56 -5.05 8.98
C VAL A 43 -9.86 -6.49 8.59
N HIS A 44 -10.46 -6.67 7.42
CA HIS A 44 -10.94 -7.98 6.95
C HIS A 44 -9.96 -8.72 6.05
N ASP A 45 -9.08 -8.00 5.36
CA ASP A 45 -8.10 -8.56 4.43
C ASP A 45 -6.81 -7.72 4.44
N ILE A 46 -5.68 -8.40 4.59
CA ILE A 46 -4.35 -7.78 4.65
C ILE A 46 -3.48 -8.40 3.56
N VAL A 47 -3.09 -7.57 2.60
CA VAL A 47 -2.08 -7.90 1.61
C VAL A 47 -0.72 -7.43 2.13
N TYR A 48 -0.04 -8.33 2.83
CA TYR A 48 1.29 -8.06 3.38
C TYR A 48 2.39 -8.36 2.36
N ASN A 49 3.33 -7.41 2.19
CA ASN A 49 4.49 -7.48 1.27
C ASN A 49 4.13 -8.04 -0.11
N PRO A 50 3.22 -7.37 -0.86
CA PRO A 50 2.79 -7.83 -2.17
C PRO A 50 3.97 -7.93 -3.14
N SER A 51 3.97 -8.99 -3.94
CA SER A 51 4.88 -9.10 -5.07
C SER A 51 4.53 -8.09 -6.17
N TYR A 52 5.49 -7.78 -7.05
CA TYR A 52 5.22 -6.98 -8.24
C TYR A 52 4.12 -7.59 -9.13
N ASP A 53 4.07 -8.91 -9.26
CA ASP A 53 3.04 -9.60 -10.05
C ASP A 53 1.64 -9.38 -9.47
N LEU A 54 1.52 -9.37 -8.13
CA LEU A 54 0.26 -9.06 -7.46
C LEU A 54 -0.12 -7.60 -7.66
N LEU A 55 0.81 -6.66 -7.44
CA LEU A 55 0.54 -5.23 -7.65
C LEU A 55 0.09 -4.94 -9.08
N TYR A 56 0.73 -5.55 -10.08
CA TYR A 56 0.34 -5.40 -11.47
C TYR A 56 -1.10 -5.88 -11.75
N GLN A 57 -1.54 -6.96 -11.11
CA GLN A 57 -2.92 -7.44 -11.23
C GLN A 57 -3.91 -6.52 -10.52
N GLU A 58 -3.56 -6.05 -9.33
CA GLU A 58 -4.40 -5.15 -8.52
C GLU A 58 -4.59 -3.80 -9.21
N GLU A 59 -3.54 -3.19 -9.75
CA GLU A 59 -3.58 -1.87 -10.40
C GLU A 59 -4.37 -1.87 -11.73
N LEU A 60 -4.58 -3.04 -12.35
CA LEU A 60 -5.32 -3.20 -13.60
C LEU A 60 -6.74 -3.77 -13.39
N ASP A 61 -7.23 -3.85 -12.16
CA ASP A 61 -8.58 -4.31 -11.88
C ASP A 61 -9.61 -3.34 -12.52
N PRO A 62 -10.50 -3.84 -13.41
CA PRO A 62 -11.48 -3.00 -14.11
C PRO A 62 -12.56 -2.40 -13.20
N SER A 63 -12.66 -2.84 -11.95
CA SER A 63 -13.58 -2.29 -10.95
C SER A 63 -13.06 -1.01 -10.26
N LEU A 64 -11.77 -0.69 -10.43
CA LEU A 64 -11.18 0.52 -9.85
C LEU A 64 -11.80 1.79 -10.45
N THR A 65 -11.91 2.82 -9.62
CA THR A 65 -12.52 4.10 -10.02
C THR A 65 -11.65 5.28 -9.64
N GLY A 66 -11.93 6.45 -10.23
CA GLY A 66 -11.21 7.68 -9.92
C GLY A 66 -9.70 7.56 -10.13
N TYR A 67 -8.95 7.95 -9.10
CA TYR A 67 -7.47 7.98 -9.08
C TYR A 67 -6.82 6.63 -8.73
N GLU A 68 -7.62 5.61 -8.41
CA GLU A 68 -7.09 4.26 -8.15
C GLU A 68 -6.78 3.51 -9.46
N ARG A 69 -7.35 3.93 -10.59
CA ARG A 69 -7.21 3.25 -11.88
C ARG A 69 -5.79 3.34 -12.43
N GLY A 70 -5.20 2.18 -12.72
CA GLY A 70 -4.04 2.04 -13.58
C GLY A 70 -4.41 1.80 -15.04
N VAL A 71 -3.52 2.19 -15.95
CA VAL A 71 -3.61 1.89 -17.39
C VAL A 71 -2.31 1.27 -17.85
N LEU A 72 -2.40 0.12 -18.54
CA LEU A 72 -1.25 -0.53 -19.15
C LEU A 72 -0.77 0.25 -20.38
N THR A 73 0.48 0.69 -20.35
CA THR A 73 1.13 1.37 -21.48
C THR A 73 1.69 0.38 -22.50
N ASN A 74 2.01 0.84 -23.70
CA ASN A 74 2.67 0.04 -24.73
C ASN A 74 4.09 -0.41 -24.34
N LEU A 75 4.68 0.19 -23.31
CA LEU A 75 5.98 -0.19 -22.76
C LEU A 75 5.86 -1.30 -21.70
N GLY A 76 4.65 -1.74 -21.37
CA GLY A 76 4.40 -2.75 -20.33
C GLY A 76 4.38 -2.21 -18.90
N ALA A 77 4.62 -0.91 -18.71
CA ALA A 77 4.47 -0.26 -17.41
C ALA A 77 3.02 0.17 -17.18
N VAL A 78 2.56 0.12 -15.92
CA VAL A 78 1.29 0.73 -15.50
C VAL A 78 1.50 2.23 -15.28
N ALA A 79 0.58 3.04 -15.79
CA ALA A 79 0.52 4.48 -15.57
C ALA A 79 -0.74 4.84 -14.76
N VAL A 80 -0.60 5.79 -13.84
CA VAL A 80 -1.67 6.29 -12.96
C VAL A 80 -1.76 7.82 -13.04
N ASP A 81 -2.90 8.38 -12.65
CA ASP A 81 -3.14 9.83 -12.56
C ASP A 81 -3.41 10.24 -11.11
N THR A 82 -2.67 11.22 -10.60
CA THR A 82 -2.77 11.72 -9.22
C THR A 82 -3.68 12.96 -9.09
N GLY A 83 -4.40 13.32 -10.16
CA GLY A 83 -5.30 14.45 -10.22
C GLY A 83 -4.57 15.78 -10.05
N ILE A 84 -5.03 16.59 -9.11
CA ILE A 84 -4.43 17.92 -8.87
C ILE A 84 -3.09 17.84 -8.13
N PHE A 85 -2.78 16.72 -7.48
CA PHE A 85 -1.58 16.54 -6.68
C PHE A 85 -0.42 16.00 -7.53
N THR A 86 0.05 16.82 -8.48
CA THR A 86 1.11 16.47 -9.44
C THR A 86 2.53 16.70 -8.92
N GLY A 87 2.66 17.04 -7.64
CA GLY A 87 3.94 17.32 -7.00
C GLY A 87 3.82 17.38 -5.48
N ARG A 88 4.90 17.80 -4.81
CA ARG A 88 4.92 17.95 -3.35
C ARG A 88 4.05 19.13 -2.92
N SER A 89 3.42 19.01 -1.75
CA SER A 89 2.68 20.09 -1.08
C SER A 89 3.45 20.61 0.16
N PRO A 90 4.56 21.36 -0.01
CA PRO A 90 5.37 21.82 1.12
C PRO A 90 4.57 22.67 2.13
N LYS A 91 3.55 23.39 1.66
CA LYS A 91 2.65 24.18 2.51
C LYS A 91 1.75 23.34 3.43
N ASP A 92 1.62 22.04 3.19
CA ASP A 92 0.79 21.13 4.00
C ASP A 92 1.66 20.18 4.87
N LYS A 93 2.99 20.35 4.87
CA LYS A 93 3.90 19.59 5.75
C LYS A 93 3.88 20.14 7.18
N TYR A 94 3.57 19.28 8.15
CA TYR A 94 3.64 19.62 9.58
C TYR A 94 4.42 18.56 10.37
N ILE A 95 5.02 18.97 11.49
CA ILE A 95 5.71 18.09 12.43
C ILE A 95 5.17 18.37 13.83
N VAL A 96 4.82 17.31 14.57
CA VAL A 96 4.38 17.44 15.96
C VAL A 96 5.50 18.03 16.80
N ARG A 97 5.21 19.11 17.51
CA ARG A 97 6.13 19.73 18.45
C ARG A 97 5.82 19.25 19.86
N ASP A 98 6.58 18.26 20.31
CA ASP A 98 6.51 17.65 21.64
C ASP A 98 7.90 17.65 22.30
N ASP A 99 8.06 17.01 23.46
CA ASP A 99 9.35 16.95 24.17
C ASP A 99 10.48 16.30 23.35
N THR A 100 10.16 15.42 22.40
CA THR A 100 11.14 14.74 21.55
C THR A 100 11.73 15.69 20.51
N THR A 101 10.88 16.53 19.92
CA THR A 101 11.25 17.35 18.76
C THR A 101 11.52 18.83 19.10
N ARG A 102 11.02 19.32 20.24
CA ARG A 102 11.01 20.76 20.59
C ARG A 102 12.37 21.43 20.38
N ASP A 103 13.43 20.84 20.93
CA ASP A 103 14.75 21.47 21.02
C ASP A 103 15.75 20.95 19.97
N THR A 104 15.34 19.96 19.18
CA THR A 104 16.20 19.28 18.20
C THR A 104 15.83 19.58 16.75
N PHE A 105 14.56 19.95 16.49
CA PHE A 105 14.11 20.27 15.14
C PHE A 105 14.41 21.71 14.72
N TRP A 106 14.78 21.87 13.43
CA TRP A 106 14.85 23.19 12.81
C TRP A 106 13.44 23.66 12.41
N TRP A 107 12.77 24.35 13.34
CA TRP A 107 11.39 24.80 13.16
C TRP A 107 11.24 25.96 12.17
N ALA A 108 10.15 25.98 11.41
CA ALA A 108 9.84 27.07 10.48
C ALA A 108 9.47 28.40 11.18
N ASP A 109 9.00 28.32 12.44
CA ASP A 109 8.64 29.48 13.27
C ASP A 109 9.79 29.91 14.20
N LYS A 110 10.99 29.31 14.06
CA LYS A 110 12.18 29.65 14.85
C LYS A 110 13.37 29.95 13.95
N GLY A 111 14.11 31.01 14.29
CA GLY A 111 15.36 31.37 13.63
C GLY A 111 15.16 32.20 12.35
N LYS A 112 16.25 32.31 11.57
CA LYS A 112 16.34 33.21 10.40
C LYS A 112 16.12 32.51 9.06
N GLY A 113 16.18 31.19 9.02
CA GLY A 113 16.14 30.43 7.78
C GLY A 113 14.73 29.94 7.44
N LYS A 114 14.29 30.17 6.20
CA LYS A 114 12.99 29.72 5.68
C LYS A 114 13.01 28.23 5.38
N ASN A 115 12.08 27.48 5.97
CA ASN A 115 11.89 26.05 5.75
C ASN A 115 10.41 25.67 5.94
N ASP A 116 10.06 24.41 5.66
CA ASP A 116 8.68 23.90 5.69
C ASP A 116 8.29 23.16 6.99
N ASN A 117 9.16 23.14 8.02
CA ASN A 117 8.95 22.40 9.24
C ASN A 117 7.99 23.13 10.20
N LYS A 118 6.72 23.21 9.80
CA LYS A 118 5.67 23.89 10.55
C LYS A 118 5.29 23.07 11.79
N PRO A 119 5.21 23.68 12.98
CA PRO A 119 4.82 22.97 14.19
C PRO A 119 3.33 22.58 14.15
N LEU A 120 3.02 21.40 14.70
CA LEU A 120 1.67 20.89 14.93
C LEU A 120 1.50 20.58 16.42
N SER A 121 0.33 20.82 16.96
CA SER A 121 0.01 20.42 18.33
C SER A 121 -0.29 18.90 18.41
N PRO A 122 0.01 18.23 19.53
CA PRO A 122 -0.39 16.84 19.74
C PRO A 122 -1.90 16.59 19.59
N GLU A 123 -2.74 17.54 19.98
CA GLU A 123 -4.20 17.45 19.88
C GLU A 123 -4.65 17.45 18.42
N THR A 124 -4.07 18.34 17.60
CA THR A 124 -4.36 18.38 16.16
C THR A 124 -3.85 17.12 15.48
N TRP A 125 -2.69 16.61 15.89
CA TRP A 125 -2.19 15.32 15.42
C TRP A 125 -3.16 14.17 15.73
N GLN A 126 -3.68 14.07 16.96
CA GLN A 126 -4.65 13.04 17.32
C GLN A 126 -5.94 13.15 16.50
N HIS A 127 -6.40 14.37 16.22
CA HIS A 127 -7.54 14.60 15.34
C HIS A 127 -7.26 14.06 13.92
N LEU A 128 -6.13 14.43 13.32
CA LEU A 128 -5.74 13.97 11.98
C LEU A 128 -5.52 12.46 11.93
N LYS A 129 -4.87 11.89 12.96
CA LYS A 129 -4.71 10.44 13.11
C LYS A 129 -6.07 9.75 13.11
N GLY A 130 -7.03 10.25 13.88
CA GLY A 130 -8.38 9.71 13.93
C GLY A 130 -9.13 9.76 12.58
N LEU A 131 -8.93 10.82 11.78
CA LEU A 131 -9.49 10.87 10.42
C LEU A 131 -8.93 9.76 9.53
N VAL A 132 -7.61 9.56 9.57
CA VAL A 132 -6.93 8.56 8.74
C VAL A 132 -7.27 7.15 9.17
N THR A 133 -7.19 6.84 10.47
CA THR A 133 -7.48 5.47 10.93
C THR A 133 -8.94 5.11 10.68
N LYS A 134 -9.89 6.03 10.89
CA LYS A 134 -11.29 5.83 10.51
C LYS A 134 -11.46 5.58 9.01
N GLN A 135 -10.70 6.26 8.16
CA GLN A 135 -10.77 6.07 6.71
C GLN A 135 -10.20 4.72 6.25
N LEU A 136 -9.27 4.14 7.02
CA LEU A 136 -8.63 2.85 6.72
C LEU A 136 -9.35 1.66 7.37
N SER A 137 -10.06 1.86 8.49
CA SER A 137 -10.85 0.82 9.15
C SER A 137 -11.91 0.20 8.24
N GLY A 138 -12.21 -1.09 8.42
CA GLY A 138 -13.23 -1.80 7.65
C GLY A 138 -12.85 -2.13 6.21
N LYS A 139 -11.60 -1.86 5.80
CA LYS A 139 -11.14 -2.02 4.41
C LYS A 139 -10.12 -3.15 4.27
N ARG A 140 -9.94 -3.56 3.02
CA ARG A 140 -8.77 -4.33 2.59
C ARG A 140 -7.55 -3.39 2.57
N LEU A 141 -6.46 -3.80 3.20
CA LEU A 141 -5.26 -2.99 3.33
C LEU A 141 -4.05 -3.66 2.70
N PHE A 142 -3.20 -2.85 2.07
CA PHE A 142 -1.86 -3.25 1.66
C PHE A 142 -0.87 -2.74 2.70
N VAL A 143 0.00 -3.63 3.19
CA VAL A 143 1.07 -3.28 4.12
C VAL A 143 2.40 -3.71 3.52
N VAL A 144 3.37 -2.80 3.55
CA VAL A 144 4.71 -2.99 2.97
C VAL A 144 5.72 -2.60 4.04
N ASP A 145 6.58 -3.54 4.43
CA ASP A 145 7.71 -3.35 5.34
C ASP A 145 9.05 -3.32 4.61
#